data_AF-A0A554LCF8-F1
#
_entry.id   AF-A0A554LCF8-F1
#
_cell.length_a   1.000
_cell.length_b   1.000
_cell.length_c   1.000
_cell.angle_alpha   90.00
_cell.angle_beta   90.00
_cell.angle_gamma   90.00
#
_symmetry.space_group_name_H-M   'P 1'
#
loop_
_entity.id
_entity.type
_entity.pdbx_description
1 polymer ?
#
loop_
_entity_poly.entity_id
_entity_poly.type
_entity_poly.pdbx_seq_one_letter_code
_entity_poly.pdbx_strand_id
1 'polypeptide(L)'
;MTSLELFEYCKKNPEEFLDTNYMFIEKDLKIDSYTEKTKIIKIKLIAIKEVSSKKESEKVLGQLFKELQKELGEYANYSEFGAFVNACDSKIEEVFDDITLLKKITKLYLDKRDLNEIVPSEWIQALIDKGSSRKKRQSRRK
;
A
#
# COMPACT_ATOMS: atom_id res chain seq x y z
N MET A 1 -13.60 24.40 31.96
CA MET A 1 -13.38 22.98 32.25
C MET A 1 -11.91 22.78 32.57
N THR A 2 -11.58 22.46 33.83
CA THR A 2 -10.21 22.13 34.24
C THR A 2 -9.85 20.71 33.79
N SER A 3 -8.55 20.37 33.79
CA SER A 3 -8.10 19.01 33.45
C SER A 3 -8.71 17.92 34.34
N LEU A 4 -8.97 18.25 35.62
CA LEU A 4 -9.59 17.35 36.58
C LEU A 4 -11.09 17.16 36.30
N GLU A 5 -11.80 18.24 35.96
CA GLU A 5 -13.21 18.19 35.56
C GLU A 5 -13.41 17.35 34.28
N LEU A 6 -12.50 17.49 33.31
CA LEU A 6 -12.52 16.70 32.08
C LEU A 6 -12.28 15.20 32.37
N PHE A 7 -11.33 14.88 33.25
CA PHE A 7 -11.04 13.50 33.61
C PHE A 7 -12.25 12.81 34.28
N GLU A 8 -12.87 13.46 35.26
CA GLU A 8 -14.06 12.94 35.94
C GLU A 8 -15.25 12.81 34.98
N TYR A 9 -15.38 13.73 34.02
CA TYR A 9 -16.38 13.63 32.96
C TYR A 9 -16.16 12.39 32.08
N CYS A 10 -14.94 12.15 31.59
CA CYS A 10 -14.63 10.98 30.75
C CYS A 10 -14.82 9.65 31.50
N LYS A 11 -14.50 9.61 32.79
CA LYS A 11 -14.72 8.42 33.63
C LYS A 11 -16.21 8.07 33.76
N LYS A 12 -17.07 9.09 33.85
CA LYS A 12 -18.53 8.92 33.95
C LYS A 12 -19.21 8.69 32.60
N ASN A 13 -18.54 9.07 31.51
CA ASN A 13 -19.05 8.98 30.14
C ASN A 13 -18.01 8.25 29.25
N PRO A 14 -17.81 6.93 29.45
CA PRO A 14 -16.88 6.17 28.62
C PRO A 14 -17.33 6.19 27.16
N GLU A 15 -16.39 6.43 26.24
CA GLU A 15 -16.66 6.30 24.80
C GLU A 15 -17.05 4.86 24.47
N GLU A 16 -17.88 4.69 23.44
CA GLU A 16 -18.18 3.37 22.91
C GLU A 16 -16.91 2.73 22.33
N PHE A 17 -16.74 1.42 22.54
CA PHE A 17 -15.57 0.69 22.04
C PHE A 17 -15.48 0.68 20.51
N LEU A 18 -16.63 0.76 19.82
CA LEU A 18 -16.73 0.74 18.37
C LEU A 18 -17.08 2.13 17.86
N ASP A 19 -16.07 2.84 17.34
CA ASP A 19 -16.29 4.12 16.68
C ASP A 19 -16.41 3.94 15.16
N THR A 20 -17.65 3.89 14.68
CA THR A 20 -17.99 3.71 13.27
C THR A 20 -17.50 4.85 12.38
N ASN A 21 -17.17 6.03 12.94
CA ASN A 21 -16.57 7.13 12.17
C ASN A 21 -15.17 6.79 11.63
N TYR A 22 -14.52 5.79 12.24
CA TYR A 22 -13.17 5.33 11.89
C TYR A 22 -13.16 3.95 11.23
N MET A 23 -14.30 3.49 10.74
CA MET A 23 -14.42 2.22 10.04
C MET A 23 -14.75 2.47 8.56
N PHE A 24 -14.25 1.59 7.70
CA PHE A 24 -14.74 1.45 6.34
C PHE A 24 -15.59 0.18 6.31
N ILE A 25 -16.86 0.32 6.69
CA ILE A 25 -17.79 -0.81 6.78
C ILE A 25 -18.14 -1.34 5.39
N GLU A 26 -18.32 -0.40 4.45
CA GLU A 26 -18.61 -0.71 3.06
C GLU A 26 -17.32 -0.92 2.26
N LYS A 27 -17.40 -1.81 1.26
CA LYS A 27 -16.34 -2.03 0.28
C LYS A 27 -16.03 -0.73 -0.45
N ASP A 28 -14.76 -0.45 -0.68
CA ASP A 28 -14.35 0.75 -1.40
C ASP A 28 -14.91 0.73 -2.84
N LEU A 29 -15.51 1.84 -3.27
CA LEU A 29 -16.13 1.97 -4.60
C LEU A 29 -15.12 1.77 -5.75
N LYS A 30 -13.82 1.95 -5.48
CA LYS A 30 -12.73 1.81 -6.45
C LYS A 30 -11.95 0.51 -6.27
N ILE A 31 -12.46 -0.46 -5.49
CA ILE A 31 -11.78 -1.71 -5.20
C ILE A 31 -11.29 -2.46 -6.45
N ASP A 32 -12.06 -2.41 -7.53
CA ASP A 32 -11.71 -3.05 -8.80
C ASP A 32 -10.51 -2.37 -9.47
N SER A 33 -10.41 -1.04 -9.37
CA SER A 33 -9.27 -0.28 -9.88
C SER A 33 -7.98 -0.61 -9.12
N TYR A 34 -8.05 -0.70 -7.79
CA TYR A 34 -6.91 -1.13 -6.97
C TYR A 34 -6.50 -2.58 -7.25
N THR A 35 -7.48 -3.46 -7.43
CA THR A 35 -7.26 -4.87 -7.75
C THR A 35 -6.55 -5.01 -9.10
N GLU A 36 -7.04 -4.32 -10.13
CA GLU A 36 -6.44 -4.37 -11.46
C GLU A 36 -5.03 -3.79 -11.46
N LYS A 37 -4.83 -2.65 -10.78
CA LYS A 37 -3.49 -2.06 -10.63
C LYS A 37 -2.52 -3.02 -9.95
N THR A 38 -2.96 -3.72 -8.91
CA THR A 38 -2.13 -4.69 -8.18
C THR A 38 -1.77 -5.90 -9.05
N LYS A 39 -2.69 -6.40 -9.88
CA LYS A 39 -2.39 -7.45 -10.86
C LYS A 39 -1.30 -7.02 -11.83
N ILE A 40 -1.42 -5.83 -12.40
CA ILE A 40 -0.42 -5.28 -13.34
C ILE A 40 0.95 -5.20 -12.68
N ILE A 41 1.04 -4.63 -11.46
CA ILE A 41 2.29 -4.55 -10.70
C ILE A 41 2.88 -5.95 -10.47
N LYS A 42 2.07 -6.93 -10.05
CA LYS A 42 2.51 -8.32 -9.84
C LYS A 42 3.06 -8.94 -11.12
N ILE A 43 2.37 -8.79 -12.24
CA ILE A 43 2.83 -9.31 -13.55
C ILE A 43 4.22 -8.73 -13.90
N LYS A 44 4.42 -7.42 -13.69
CA LYS A 44 5.73 -6.79 -13.92
C LYS A 44 6.81 -7.30 -12.97
N LEU A 45 6.49 -7.52 -11.69
CA LEU A 45 7.42 -8.09 -10.72
C LEU A 45 7.81 -9.54 -11.06
N ILE A 46 6.85 -10.36 -11.49
CA ILE A 46 7.08 -11.74 -11.96
C ILE A 46 8.02 -11.72 -13.17
N ALA A 47 7.71 -10.89 -14.19
CA ALA A 47 8.56 -10.75 -15.37
C ALA A 47 10.00 -10.33 -15.01
N ILE A 48 10.15 -9.35 -14.10
CA ILE A 48 11.47 -8.93 -13.61
C ILE A 48 12.21 -10.10 -12.93
N LYS A 49 11.53 -10.89 -12.10
CA LYS A 49 12.11 -12.06 -11.42
C LYS A 49 12.59 -13.11 -12.42
N GLU A 50 11.76 -13.44 -13.40
CA GLU A 50 12.08 -14.42 -14.44
C GLU A 50 13.26 -14.00 -15.30
N VAL A 51 13.25 -12.77 -15.84
CA VAL A 51 14.33 -12.23 -16.69
C VAL A 51 15.64 -12.13 -15.89
N SER A 52 15.58 -11.72 -14.63
CA SER A 52 16.76 -11.65 -13.74
C SER A 52 17.37 -13.04 -13.50
N SER A 53 16.54 -14.09 -13.38
CA SER A 53 17.02 -15.46 -13.14
C SER A 53 17.74 -16.07 -14.36
N LYS A 54 17.32 -15.68 -15.57
CA LYS A 54 17.86 -16.21 -16.83
C LYS A 54 19.15 -15.51 -17.30
N LYS A 55 19.65 -14.51 -16.56
CA LYS A 55 20.78 -13.63 -16.97
C LYS A 55 20.57 -13.03 -18.37
N GLU A 56 19.32 -12.71 -18.71
CA GLU A 56 18.97 -12.09 -19.98
C GLU A 56 19.50 -10.65 -20.10
N SER A 57 19.36 -10.08 -21.30
CA SER A 57 19.89 -8.75 -21.62
C SER A 57 19.46 -7.67 -20.62
N GLU A 58 20.44 -6.94 -20.08
CA GLU A 58 20.24 -5.78 -19.20
C GLU A 58 19.30 -4.73 -19.81
N LYS A 59 19.22 -4.66 -21.14
CA LYS A 59 18.29 -3.79 -21.87
C LYS A 59 16.82 -4.16 -21.61
N VAL A 60 16.49 -5.45 -21.61
CA VAL A 60 15.13 -5.97 -21.36
C VAL A 60 14.74 -5.68 -19.91
N LEU A 61 15.65 -5.98 -18.98
CA LEU A 61 15.44 -5.71 -17.56
C LEU A 61 15.22 -4.21 -17.29
N GLY A 62 16.02 -3.35 -17.93
CA GLY A 62 15.86 -1.89 -17.85
C GLY A 62 14.50 -1.40 -18.36
N GLN A 63 13.97 -2.02 -19.42
CA GLN A 63 12.64 -1.71 -19.94
C GLN A 63 11.54 -2.13 -18.96
N LEU A 64 11.62 -3.34 -18.38
CA LEU A 64 10.66 -3.83 -17.40
C LEU A 64 10.60 -2.93 -16.15
N PHE A 65 11.75 -2.44 -15.68
CA PHE A 65 11.78 -1.50 -14.56
C PHE A 65 11.11 -0.16 -14.89
N LYS A 66 11.28 0.36 -16.12
CA LYS A 66 10.57 1.57 -16.56
C LYS A 66 9.06 1.35 -16.66
N GLU A 67 8.63 0.16 -17.08
CA GLU A 67 7.22 -0.21 -17.12
C GLU A 67 6.65 -0.33 -15.72
N LEU A 68 7.34 -1.02 -14.80
CA LEU A 68 6.95 -1.08 -13.39
C LEU A 68 6.83 0.33 -12.81
N GLN A 69 7.80 1.21 -13.05
CA GLN A 69 7.81 2.59 -12.56
C GLN A 69 6.52 3.33 -12.96
N LYS A 70 6.09 3.22 -14.23
CA LYS A 70 4.85 3.86 -14.71
C LYS A 70 3.60 3.37 -14.00
N GLU A 71 3.62 2.14 -13.50
CA GLU A 71 2.50 1.53 -12.78
C GLU A 71 2.48 1.89 -11.29
N LEU A 72 3.53 2.51 -10.75
CA LEU A 72 3.58 2.96 -9.35
C LEU A 72 2.92 4.33 -9.13
N GLY A 73 2.02 4.74 -10.04
CA GLY A 73 1.22 5.95 -9.88
C GLY A 73 -0.05 5.70 -9.06
N GLU A 74 -1.17 6.20 -9.57
CA GLU A 74 -2.48 6.09 -8.92
C GLU A 74 -2.83 4.63 -8.58
N TYR A 75 -3.42 4.43 -7.39
CA TYR A 75 -3.87 3.14 -6.85
C TYR A 75 -2.77 2.15 -6.42
N ALA A 76 -1.49 2.41 -6.71
CA ALA A 76 -0.39 1.49 -6.38
C ALA A 76 -0.12 1.35 -4.86
N ASN A 77 -0.52 2.34 -4.07
CA ASN A 77 -0.33 2.41 -2.63
C ASN A 77 -1.08 1.33 -1.83
N TYR A 78 -2.11 0.71 -2.42
CA TYR A 78 -2.84 -0.42 -1.82
C TYR A 78 -2.51 -1.77 -2.45
N SER A 79 -1.36 -1.88 -3.11
CA SER A 79 -0.78 -3.18 -3.51
C SER A 79 0.13 -3.75 -2.41
N GLU A 80 0.40 -5.06 -2.41
CA GLU A 80 1.35 -5.66 -1.47
C GLU A 80 2.77 -5.10 -1.66
N PHE A 81 3.14 -4.80 -2.90
CA PHE A 81 4.40 -4.13 -3.21
C PHE A 81 4.43 -2.70 -2.66
N GLY A 82 3.35 -1.93 -2.80
CA GLY A 82 3.23 -0.60 -2.21
C GLY A 82 3.27 -0.62 -0.68
N ALA A 83 2.65 -1.63 -0.06
CA ALA A 83 2.77 -1.85 1.38
C ALA A 83 4.23 -2.16 1.79
N PHE A 84 4.97 -2.89 0.95
CA PHE A 84 6.39 -3.17 1.19
C PHE A 84 7.28 -1.94 1.00
N VAL A 85 7.02 -1.12 -0.01
CA VAL A 85 7.68 0.20 -0.18
C VAL A 85 7.54 1.03 1.09
N ASN A 86 6.31 1.12 1.64
CA ASN A 86 6.07 1.80 2.91
C ASN A 86 6.83 1.16 4.09
N ALA A 87 7.00 -0.17 4.10
CA ALA A 87 7.77 -0.87 5.12
C ALA A 87 9.29 -0.65 5.00
N CYS A 88 9.76 -0.20 3.83
CA CYS A 88 11.14 0.24 3.60
C CYS A 88 11.37 1.72 3.95
N ASP A 89 10.45 2.35 4.67
CA ASP A 89 10.49 3.78 5.02
C ASP A 89 10.59 4.68 3.78
N SER A 90 9.95 4.28 2.69
CA SER A 90 9.86 5.05 1.45
C SER A 90 8.40 5.23 1.06
N LYS A 91 8.10 6.29 0.31
CA LYS A 91 6.77 6.50 -0.27
C LYS A 91 6.72 6.02 -1.71
N ILE A 92 5.53 5.64 -2.16
CA ILE A 92 5.31 5.23 -3.55
C ILE A 92 5.74 6.31 -4.53
N GLU A 93 5.48 7.58 -4.21
CA GLU A 93 5.86 8.73 -5.03
C GLU A 93 7.39 8.88 -5.14
N GLU A 94 8.11 8.68 -4.04
CA GLU A 94 9.59 8.73 -4.03
C GLU A 94 10.19 7.59 -4.88
N VAL A 95 9.59 6.40 -4.80
CA VAL A 95 9.98 5.25 -5.61
C VAL A 95 9.60 5.42 -7.09
N PHE A 96 8.49 6.10 -7.37
CA PHE A 96 8.07 6.45 -8.72
C PHE A 96 9.08 7.42 -9.36
N ASP A 97 9.59 8.41 -8.63
CA ASP A 97 10.52 9.40 -9.16
C ASP A 97 11.97 8.89 -9.27
N ASP A 98 12.40 7.97 -8.39
CA ASP A 98 13.77 7.42 -8.39
C ASP A 98 13.83 5.95 -8.84
N ILE A 99 14.21 5.75 -10.12
CA ILE A 99 14.41 4.42 -10.71
C ILE A 99 15.47 3.58 -9.97
N THR A 100 16.47 4.21 -9.36
CA THR A 100 17.52 3.52 -8.62
C THR A 100 16.96 2.97 -7.31
N LEU A 101 16.13 3.76 -6.62
CA LEU A 101 15.41 3.33 -5.43
C LEU A 101 14.43 2.21 -5.76
N LEU A 102 13.67 2.33 -6.85
CA LEU A 102 12.78 1.26 -7.34
C LEU A 102 13.53 -0.06 -7.53
N LYS A 103 14.66 -0.04 -8.25
CA LYS A 103 15.46 -1.26 -8.46
C LYS A 103 15.90 -1.91 -7.15
N LYS A 104 16.34 -1.11 -6.17
CA LYS A 104 16.77 -1.62 -4.85
C LYS A 104 15.62 -2.27 -4.08
N ILE A 105 14.47 -1.60 -3.98
CA ILE A 105 13.31 -2.11 -3.25
C ILE A 105 12.72 -3.33 -3.95
N THR A 106 12.59 -3.30 -5.28
CA THR A 106 12.12 -4.45 -6.05
C THR A 106 13.01 -5.66 -5.84
N LYS A 107 14.34 -5.51 -5.90
CA LYS A 107 15.26 -6.62 -5.63
C LYS A 107 15.04 -7.19 -4.23
N LEU A 108 14.97 -6.33 -3.21
CA LEU A 108 14.73 -6.76 -1.84
C LEU A 108 13.37 -7.47 -1.68
N TYR A 109 12.33 -6.99 -2.35
CA TYR A 109 11.01 -7.63 -2.36
C TYR A 109 11.09 -9.03 -2.96
N LEU A 110 11.69 -9.17 -4.14
CA LEU A 110 11.83 -10.45 -4.86
C LEU A 110 12.70 -11.47 -4.10
N ASP A 111 13.69 -11.00 -3.35
CA ASP A 111 14.58 -11.85 -2.54
C ASP A 111 13.89 -12.34 -1.24
N LYS A 112 12.85 -11.66 -0.77
CA LYS A 112 12.23 -11.89 0.55
C LYS A 112 10.75 -12.25 0.51
N ARG A 113 10.15 -12.31 -0.68
CA ARG A 113 8.72 -12.58 -0.87
C ARG A 113 8.49 -13.56 -1.99
N ASP A 114 7.50 -14.42 -1.79
CA ASP A 114 6.96 -15.25 -2.84
C ASP A 114 6.00 -14.44 -3.70
N LEU A 115 6.04 -14.68 -5.01
CA LEU A 115 5.14 -14.06 -5.96
C LEU A 115 4.05 -15.06 -6.35
N ASN A 116 2.83 -14.57 -6.47
CA ASN A 116 1.73 -15.26 -7.10
C ASN A 116 0.89 -14.27 -7.89
N GLU A 117 0.05 -14.78 -8.78
CA GLU A 117 -0.85 -13.98 -9.63
C GLU A 117 -2.20 -13.69 -8.97
N ILE A 118 -2.45 -14.26 -7.80
CA ILE A 118 -3.73 -14.14 -7.09
C ILE A 118 -3.83 -12.75 -6.47
N VAL A 119 -4.91 -12.03 -6.77
CA VAL A 119 -5.21 -10.70 -6.22
C VAL A 119 -6.67 -10.64 -5.80
N PRO A 120 -7.03 -11.20 -4.63
CA PRO A 120 -8.39 -11.16 -4.11
C PRO A 120 -8.74 -9.73 -3.69
N SER A 121 -9.94 -9.28 -4.02
CA SER A 121 -10.38 -7.93 -3.68
C SER A 121 -10.44 -7.68 -2.17
N GLU A 122 -10.61 -8.74 -1.39
CA GLU A 122 -10.62 -8.76 0.06
C GLU A 122 -9.26 -8.40 0.65
N TRP A 123 -8.17 -8.83 0.01
CA TRP A 123 -6.81 -8.47 0.46
C TRP A 123 -6.54 -6.99 0.24
N ILE A 124 -7.03 -6.45 -0.87
CA ILE A 124 -6.95 -5.02 -1.17
C ILE A 124 -7.80 -4.22 -0.18
N GLN A 125 -9.02 -4.68 0.11
CA GLN A 125 -9.89 -4.04 1.09
C GLN A 125 -9.22 -4.01 2.48
N ALA A 126 -8.59 -5.11 2.90
CA ALA A 126 -7.86 -5.16 4.16
C ALA A 126 -6.70 -4.14 4.23
N LEU A 127 -6.04 -3.86 3.10
CA LEU A 127 -5.01 -2.81 3.02
C LEU A 127 -5.61 -1.40 3.14
N ILE A 128 -6.81 -1.17 2.59
CA ILE A 128 -7.57 0.08 2.74
C ILE A 128 -8.02 0.25 4.20
N ASP A 129 -8.58 -0.80 4.79
CA ASP A 129 -9.06 -0.83 6.17
C ASP A 129 -7.96 -0.56 7.18
N LYS A 130 -6.74 -1.05 6.93
CA LYS A 130 -5.55 -0.73 7.73
C LYS A 130 -5.27 0.79 7.77
N GLY A 131 -5.63 1.51 6.72
CA GLY A 131 -5.51 2.96 6.62
C GLY A 131 -6.55 3.75 7.43
N SER A 132 -7.62 3.10 7.91
CA SER A 132 -8.76 3.75 8.57
C SER A 132 -8.38 4.60 9.79
N SER A 133 -7.39 4.14 10.58
CA SER A 133 -6.86 4.89 11.72
C SER A 133 -6.31 6.28 11.36
N ARG A 134 -5.83 6.49 10.13
CA ARG A 134 -5.35 7.80 9.65
C ARG A 134 -6.50 8.79 9.43
N LYS A 135 -7.71 8.32 9.15
CA LYS A 135 -8.93 9.15 9.03
C LYS A 135 -9.25 9.87 10.34
N LYS A 136 -8.92 9.26 11.50
CA LYS A 136 -9.05 9.86 12.84
C LYS A 136 -8.32 11.18 13.01
N ARG A 137 -7.22 11.40 12.28
CA ARG A 137 -6.46 12.66 12.35
C ARG A 137 -7.10 13.80 11.56
N GLN A 138 -7.85 13.51 10.50
CA GLN A 138 -8.44 14.54 9.64
C GLN A 138 -9.79 15.04 10.16
N SER A 139 -10.57 14.21 10.86
CA SER A 139 -11.86 14.63 11.44
C SER A 139 -11.72 15.68 12.56
N ARG A 140 -10.55 15.81 13.19
CA ARG A 140 -10.27 16.79 14.26
C ARG A 140 -9.89 18.20 13.77
N ARG A 141 -9.97 18.47 12.46
CA ARG A 141 -9.66 19.79 11.85
C ARG A 141 -10.90 20.58 11.38
N LYS A 142 -12.10 20.20 11.84
CA LYS A 142 -13.32 20.99 11.61
C LYS A 142 -13.75 21.68 12.90
#